data_AF-A0A0D9XVL6-F1
#
_entry.id   AF-A0A0D9XVL6-F1
#
_cell.length_a   1.000
_cell.length_b   1.000
_cell.length_c   1.000
_cell.angle_alpha   90.00
_cell.angle_beta   90.00
_cell.angle_gamma   90.00
#
_symmetry.space_group_name_H-M   'P 1'
#
loop_
_entity.id
_entity.type
_entity.pdbx_description
1 polymer ?
#
loop_
_entity_poly.entity_id
_entity_poly.type
_entity_poly.pdbx_seq_one_letter_code
_entity_poly.pdbx_strand_id
1 'polypeptide(L)'
;MAIVLDAFASYVGDLLRQVAHDELTLLFGVSGEIANLDDKLRSLRDYLADAERRRITDKSVQGWVRELKDAMYDATDILDLCHLKAMQHRSQLDAGRCLNPLFAHDIGSRIKKLNCRLDAISKSASDVNLLKLDAYKEDTTAVAAVRKTNPVLERSGVIGEKIEEDTRMLVERLTNPAATTITVVAVVGTGGIGKTTLAKKVFNHEAIQGRFAKKIWLSVTQEVNETAAATSLFS
;
A
#
# COMPACT_ATOMS: atom_id res chain seq x y z
N MET A 1 0.66 5.43 4.45
CA MET A 1 -0.69 5.23 3.88
C MET A 1 -0.87 5.92 2.52
N ALA A 2 -0.12 6.98 2.20
CA ALA A 2 -0.23 7.74 0.95
C ALA A 2 -0.06 6.89 -0.32
N ILE A 3 0.97 6.04 -0.38
CA ILE A 3 1.21 5.11 -1.50
C ILE A 3 0.05 4.10 -1.65
N VAL A 4 -0.57 3.69 -0.54
CA VAL A 4 -1.71 2.77 -0.57
C VAL A 4 -2.94 3.48 -1.13
N LEU A 5 -3.14 4.76 -0.80
CA LEU A 5 -4.23 5.57 -1.33
C LEU A 5 -4.05 5.93 -2.81
N ASP A 6 -2.82 6.16 -3.25
CA ASP A 6 -2.51 6.47 -4.66
C ASP A 6 -2.71 5.21 -5.54
N ALA A 7 -2.18 4.07 -5.10
CA ALA A 7 -2.45 2.78 -5.73
C ALA A 7 -3.94 2.42 -5.71
N PHE A 8 -4.63 2.72 -4.60
CA PHE A 8 -6.06 2.48 -4.48
C PHE A 8 -6.89 3.39 -5.38
N ALA A 9 -6.59 4.69 -5.43
CA ALA A 9 -7.27 5.64 -6.30
C ALA A 9 -7.06 5.30 -7.78
N SER A 10 -5.83 4.95 -8.17
CA SER A 10 -5.54 4.48 -9.54
C SER A 10 -6.31 3.20 -9.84
N TYR A 11 -6.30 2.22 -8.94
CA TYR A 11 -6.99 0.95 -9.12
C TYR A 11 -8.52 1.12 -9.22
N VAL A 12 -9.11 1.93 -8.33
CA VAL A 12 -10.53 2.28 -8.36
C VAL A 12 -10.88 3.01 -9.66
N GLY A 13 -10.06 3.98 -10.08
CA GLY A 13 -10.27 4.75 -11.30
C GLY A 13 -10.19 3.90 -12.57
N ASP A 14 -9.19 3.02 -12.68
CA ASP A 14 -8.98 2.15 -13.84
C ASP A 14 -10.09 1.09 -13.95
N LEU A 15 -10.49 0.50 -12.83
CA LEU A 15 -11.53 -0.53 -12.81
C LEU A 15 -12.93 0.06 -13.07
N LEU A 16 -13.23 1.23 -12.52
CA LEU A 16 -14.49 1.93 -12.83
C LEU A 16 -14.53 2.39 -14.29
N ARG A 17 -13.38 2.76 -14.89
CA ARG A 17 -13.27 2.98 -16.34
C ARG A 17 -13.56 1.71 -17.13
N GLN A 18 -13.03 0.57 -16.73
CA GLN A 18 -13.24 -0.70 -17.43
C GLN A 18 -14.72 -1.10 -17.41
N VAL A 19 -15.38 -0.98 -16.24
CA VAL A 19 -16.84 -1.20 -16.11
C VAL A 19 -17.64 -0.20 -16.94
N ALA A 20 -17.21 1.08 -16.99
CA ALA A 20 -17.84 2.10 -17.85
C ALA A 20 -17.64 1.83 -19.34
N HIS A 21 -16.52 1.22 -19.73
CA HIS A 21 -16.16 0.99 -21.12
C HIS A 21 -16.82 -0.27 -21.71
N ASP A 22 -16.98 -1.32 -20.91
CA ASP A 22 -17.63 -2.57 -21.31
C ASP A 22 -19.16 -2.42 -21.48
N GLU A 23 -19.76 -1.36 -20.91
CA GLU A 23 -21.21 -1.17 -20.86
C GLU A 23 -21.63 0.27 -21.17
N LEU A 24 -21.32 0.73 -22.39
CA LEU A 24 -21.63 2.07 -22.93
C LEU A 24 -23.10 2.52 -22.79
N THR A 25 -24.03 1.64 -22.41
CA THR A 25 -25.45 1.93 -22.18
C THR A 25 -25.89 1.94 -20.70
N LEU A 26 -25.11 1.40 -19.76
CA LEU A 26 -25.48 1.36 -18.33
C LEU A 26 -25.06 2.62 -17.54
N LEU A 27 -24.02 3.33 -17.99
CA LEU A 27 -23.27 4.26 -17.14
C LEU A 27 -23.41 5.76 -17.44
N PHE A 28 -24.28 6.16 -18.37
CA PHE A 28 -24.52 7.59 -18.64
C PHE A 28 -24.91 8.39 -17.38
N GLY A 29 -25.51 7.76 -16.36
CA GLY A 29 -25.83 8.39 -15.07
C GLY A 29 -24.79 8.23 -13.95
N VAL A 30 -23.79 7.34 -14.11
CA VAL A 30 -22.82 6.97 -13.05
C VAL A 30 -21.41 7.47 -13.37
N SER A 31 -21.11 7.76 -14.63
CA SER A 31 -19.81 8.32 -15.07
C SER A 31 -19.43 9.61 -14.32
N GLY A 32 -20.40 10.50 -14.07
CA GLY A 32 -20.16 11.72 -13.29
C GLY A 32 -19.83 11.45 -11.81
N GLU A 33 -20.46 10.45 -11.21
CA GLU A 33 -20.17 10.04 -9.83
C GLU A 33 -18.79 9.37 -9.72
N ILE A 34 -18.37 8.63 -10.75
CA ILE A 34 -17.03 8.03 -10.82
C ILE A 34 -15.94 9.12 -10.93
N ALA A 35 -16.14 10.11 -11.80
CA ALA A 35 -15.20 11.21 -11.94
C ALA A 35 -15.07 12.01 -10.62
N ASN A 36 -16.21 12.29 -9.98
CA ASN A 36 -16.25 12.97 -8.69
C ASN A 36 -15.53 12.16 -7.58
N LEU A 37 -15.62 10.83 -7.62
CA LEU A 37 -14.91 9.96 -6.70
C LEU A 37 -13.39 10.05 -6.89
N ASP A 38 -12.91 10.00 -8.13
CA ASP A 38 -11.49 10.17 -8.45
C ASP A 38 -10.96 11.54 -7.97
N ASP A 39 -11.69 12.62 -8.26
CA ASP A 39 -11.32 13.97 -7.82
C ASP A 39 -11.23 14.09 -6.29
N LYS A 40 -12.17 13.49 -5.56
CA LYS A 40 -12.15 13.50 -4.08
C LYS A 40 -10.99 12.71 -3.51
N LEU A 41 -10.71 11.53 -4.06
CA LEU A 41 -9.57 10.72 -3.64
C LEU A 41 -8.25 11.47 -3.88
N ARG A 42 -8.13 12.15 -5.02
CA ARG A 42 -6.98 13.02 -5.31
C ARG A 42 -6.87 14.18 -4.33
N SER A 43 -7.97 14.86 -4.01
CA SER A 43 -7.92 15.96 -3.03
C SER A 43 -7.59 15.47 -1.61
N LEU A 44 -8.02 14.26 -1.23
CA LEU A 44 -7.74 13.69 0.10
C LEU A 44 -6.27 13.26 0.25
N ARG A 45 -5.62 12.91 -0.85
CA ARG A 45 -4.17 12.63 -0.90
C ARG A 45 -3.34 13.80 -0.37
N ASP A 46 -3.75 15.03 -0.66
CA ASP A 46 -2.97 16.22 -0.31
C ASP A 46 -2.86 16.43 1.21
N TYR A 47 -3.79 15.88 1.99
CA TYR A 47 -3.76 15.91 3.46
C TYR A 47 -2.98 14.75 4.08
N LEU A 48 -2.71 13.69 3.30
CA LEU A 48 -2.25 12.43 3.88
C LEU A 48 -0.81 12.47 4.41
N ALA A 49 0.02 13.33 3.82
CA ALA A 49 1.40 13.50 4.26
C ALA A 49 1.46 14.07 5.69
N ASP A 50 0.65 15.09 5.98
CA ASP A 50 0.54 15.67 7.33
C ASP A 50 -0.18 14.70 8.28
N ALA A 51 -1.26 14.09 7.81
CA ALA A 51 -2.04 13.14 8.61
C ALA A 51 -1.21 11.95 9.07
N GLU A 52 -0.37 11.36 8.20
CA GLU A 52 0.46 10.21 8.57
C GLU A 52 1.57 10.58 9.57
N ARG A 53 2.11 11.81 9.52
CA ARG A 53 3.09 12.30 10.50
C ARG A 53 2.48 12.46 11.88
N ARG A 54 1.24 12.94 11.95
CA ARG A 54 0.54 13.26 13.21
C ARG A 54 -0.32 12.11 13.75
N ARG A 55 -0.61 11.07 12.96
CA ARG A 55 -1.51 9.95 13.34
C ARG A 55 -1.14 9.23 14.63
N ILE A 56 0.13 9.21 15.00
CA ILE A 56 0.63 8.49 16.19
C ILE A 56 0.48 9.35 17.45
N THR A 57 0.61 10.66 17.32
CA THR A 57 0.64 11.61 18.44
C THR A 57 -0.70 12.29 18.67
N ASP A 58 -1.50 12.47 17.62
CA ASP A 58 -2.78 13.17 17.63
C ASP A 58 -3.94 12.19 17.40
N LYS A 59 -4.75 11.97 18.44
CA LYS A 59 -5.90 11.05 18.41
C LYS A 59 -7.00 11.52 17.44
N SER A 60 -7.15 12.82 17.24
CA SER A 60 -8.15 13.38 16.32
C SER A 60 -7.75 13.10 14.87
N VAL A 61 -6.46 13.28 14.55
CA VAL A 61 -5.90 12.88 13.25
C VAL A 61 -5.95 11.36 13.05
N GLN A 62 -5.72 10.57 14.11
CA GLN A 62 -5.90 9.11 14.06
C GLN A 62 -7.33 8.72 13.72
N GLY A 63 -8.31 9.40 14.32
CA GLY A 63 -9.73 9.22 14.03
C GLY A 63 -10.05 9.51 12.57
N TRP A 64 -9.58 10.65 12.06
CA TRP A 64 -9.75 11.06 10.66
C TRP A 64 -9.18 10.03 9.67
N VAL A 65 -7.95 9.58 9.91
CA VAL A 65 -7.30 8.58 9.05
C VAL A 65 -8.04 7.23 9.07
N ARG A 66 -8.63 6.86 10.21
CA ARG A 66 -9.45 5.65 10.32
C ARG A 66 -10.74 5.79 9.50
N GLU A 67 -11.42 6.93 9.57
CA GLU A 67 -12.64 7.17 8.78
C GLU A 67 -12.36 7.10 7.27
N LEU A 68 -11.23 7.66 6.84
CA LEU A 68 -10.78 7.56 5.46
C LEU A 68 -10.51 6.10 5.05
N LYS A 69 -9.86 5.33 5.91
CA LYS A 69 -9.61 3.90 5.68
C LYS A 69 -10.93 3.11 5.57
N ASP A 70 -11.91 3.42 6.40
CA ASP A 70 -13.22 2.78 6.36
C ASP A 70 -13.98 3.12 5.07
N ALA A 71 -13.86 4.35 4.56
CA ALA A 71 -14.41 4.73 3.26
C ALA A 71 -13.72 3.99 2.09
N MET A 72 -12.43 3.66 2.20
CA MET A 72 -11.75 2.82 1.21
C MET A 72 -12.26 1.38 1.20
N TYR A 73 -12.64 0.83 2.36
CA TYR A 73 -13.28 -0.49 2.39
C TYR A 73 -14.62 -0.48 1.67
N ASP A 74 -15.47 0.53 1.91
CA ASP A 74 -16.74 0.69 1.15
C ASP A 74 -16.49 0.76 -0.37
N ALA A 75 -15.45 1.48 -0.79
CA ALA A 75 -15.08 1.57 -2.20
C ALA A 75 -14.68 0.20 -2.77
N THR A 76 -13.92 -0.60 -2.01
CA THR A 76 -13.55 -1.97 -2.41
C THR A 76 -14.79 -2.87 -2.52
N ASP A 77 -15.73 -2.78 -1.58
CA ASP A 77 -16.98 -3.54 -1.62
C ASP A 77 -17.83 -3.21 -2.86
N ILE A 78 -17.85 -1.95 -3.28
CA ILE A 78 -18.54 -1.53 -4.52
C ILE A 78 -17.86 -2.15 -5.73
N LEU A 79 -16.53 -2.21 -5.77
CA LEU A 79 -15.77 -2.83 -6.86
C LEU A 79 -16.02 -4.34 -6.94
N ASP A 80 -15.99 -5.04 -5.81
CA ASP A 80 -16.26 -6.47 -5.75
C ASP A 80 -17.68 -6.79 -6.24
N LEU A 81 -18.65 -5.95 -5.89
CA LEU A 81 -20.02 -6.06 -6.38
C LEU A 81 -20.12 -5.84 -7.89
N CYS A 82 -19.34 -4.91 -8.46
CA CYS A 82 -19.25 -4.72 -9.91
C CYS A 82 -18.67 -5.98 -10.58
N HIS A 83 -17.58 -6.53 -10.04
CA HIS A 83 -16.96 -7.75 -10.56
C HIS A 83 -17.90 -8.97 -10.52
N LEU A 84 -18.55 -9.20 -9.39
CA LEU A 84 -19.51 -10.30 -9.23
C LEU A 84 -20.62 -10.23 -10.28
N LYS A 85 -21.18 -9.04 -10.49
CA LYS A 85 -22.26 -8.83 -11.48
C LYS A 85 -21.76 -8.95 -12.92
N ALA A 86 -20.57 -8.46 -13.23
CA ALA A 86 -19.94 -8.61 -14.55
C ALA A 86 -19.66 -10.09 -14.89
N MET A 87 -19.18 -10.87 -13.91
CA MET A 87 -18.95 -12.31 -14.10
C MET A 87 -20.26 -13.09 -14.27
N GLN A 88 -21.32 -12.72 -13.53
CA GLN A 88 -22.64 -13.32 -13.66
C GLN A 88 -23.29 -13.03 -15.02
N HIS A 89 -22.94 -11.92 -15.66
CA HIS A 89 -23.36 -11.62 -17.02
C HIS A 89 -22.57 -12.39 -18.07
N ARG A 90 -21.27 -12.63 -17.85
CA ARG A 90 -20.43 -13.37 -18.80
C ARG A 90 -20.87 -14.83 -18.97
N SER A 91 -21.55 -15.41 -17.98
CA SER A 91 -22.19 -16.73 -18.07
C SER A 91 -23.60 -16.73 -18.66
N GLN A 92 -24.24 -15.55 -18.82
CA GLN A 92 -25.56 -15.37 -19.45
C GLN A 92 -25.49 -14.83 -20.89
N LEU A 93 -24.28 -14.61 -21.43
CA LEU A 93 -24.07 -14.11 -22.80
C LEU A 93 -24.53 -15.09 -23.91
N ASP A 94 -24.88 -16.33 -23.59
CA ASP A 94 -25.61 -17.22 -24.52
C ASP A 94 -27.09 -16.82 -24.71
N ALA A 95 -27.59 -15.83 -23.96
CA ALA A 95 -29.00 -15.43 -24.00
C ALA A 95 -29.20 -13.91 -24.02
N GLY A 96 -28.47 -13.18 -24.88
CA GLY A 96 -28.92 -11.94 -25.56
C GLY A 96 -29.63 -10.83 -24.75
N ARG A 97 -29.48 -10.76 -23.42
CA ARG A 97 -30.16 -9.78 -22.59
C ARG A 97 -29.17 -8.72 -22.14
N CYS A 98 -29.41 -7.50 -22.61
CA CYS A 98 -28.82 -6.28 -22.09
C CYS A 98 -28.98 -6.26 -20.56
N LEU A 99 -27.94 -5.84 -19.86
CA LEU A 99 -27.90 -5.78 -18.40
C LEU A 99 -29.08 -4.99 -17.81
N ASN A 100 -29.60 -5.45 -16.66
CA ASN A 100 -30.75 -4.81 -16.00
C ASN A 100 -30.39 -3.37 -15.56
N PRO A 101 -31.17 -2.36 -15.96
CA PRO A 101 -31.02 -0.96 -15.52
C PRO A 101 -31.02 -0.77 -13.99
N LEU A 102 -31.65 -1.70 -13.27
CA LEU A 102 -31.66 -1.76 -11.81
C LEU A 102 -30.25 -1.92 -11.22
N PHE A 103 -29.34 -2.60 -11.92
CA PHE A 103 -27.96 -2.80 -11.44
C PHE A 103 -27.11 -1.55 -11.54
N ALA A 104 -27.21 -0.80 -12.65
CA ALA A 104 -26.56 0.49 -12.78
C ALA A 104 -27.05 1.49 -11.72
N HIS A 105 -28.35 1.48 -11.43
CA HIS A 105 -28.92 2.34 -10.40
C HIS A 105 -28.39 2.00 -8.99
N ASP A 106 -28.33 0.72 -8.63
CA ASP A 106 -27.77 0.26 -7.35
C ASP A 106 -26.29 0.65 -7.19
N ILE A 107 -25.45 0.36 -8.20
CA ILE A 107 -24.03 0.74 -8.19
C ILE A 107 -23.87 2.27 -8.11
N GLY A 108 -24.61 3.00 -8.95
CA GLY A 108 -24.60 4.46 -8.94
C GLY A 108 -24.99 5.07 -7.59
N SER A 109 -26.02 4.52 -6.93
CA SER A 109 -26.44 4.98 -5.61
C SER A 109 -25.38 4.77 -4.53
N ARG A 110 -24.62 3.67 -4.61
CA ARG A 110 -23.52 3.36 -3.70
C ARG A 110 -22.32 4.27 -3.92
N ILE A 111 -21.95 4.53 -5.17
CA ILE A 111 -20.87 5.47 -5.51
C ILE A 111 -21.26 6.88 -5.04
N LYS A 112 -22.51 7.29 -5.25
CA LYS A 112 -23.01 8.58 -4.74
C LYS A 112 -22.92 8.69 -3.22
N LYS A 113 -23.29 7.62 -2.50
CA LYS A 113 -23.17 7.57 -1.04
C LYS A 113 -21.71 7.67 -0.58
N LEU A 114 -20.80 6.97 -1.26
CA LEU A 114 -19.36 7.04 -1.01
C LEU A 114 -18.82 8.45 -1.26
N ASN A 115 -19.24 9.09 -2.34
CA ASN A 115 -18.91 10.48 -2.64
C ASN A 115 -19.33 11.44 -1.52
N CYS A 116 -20.55 11.32 -1.01
CA CYS A 116 -21.01 12.13 0.12
C CYS A 116 -20.18 11.87 1.39
N ARG A 117 -19.77 10.63 1.62
CA ARG A 117 -18.94 10.25 2.78
C ARG A 117 -17.53 10.84 2.66
N LEU A 118 -16.92 10.79 1.48
CA LEU A 118 -15.61 11.39 1.22
C LEU A 118 -15.65 12.92 1.33
N ASP A 119 -16.76 13.57 0.96
CA ASP A 119 -16.93 15.01 1.21
C ASP A 119 -16.93 15.34 2.70
N ALA A 120 -17.62 14.54 3.51
CA ALA A 120 -17.65 14.74 4.95
C ALA A 120 -16.24 14.60 5.57
N ILE A 121 -15.49 13.59 5.13
CA ILE A 121 -14.09 13.35 5.54
C ILE A 121 -13.19 14.50 5.07
N SER A 122 -13.36 14.99 3.84
CA SER A 122 -12.59 16.12 3.32
C SER A 122 -12.85 17.40 4.12
N LYS A 123 -14.11 17.67 4.51
CA LYS A 123 -14.47 18.81 5.35
C LYS A 123 -13.87 18.70 6.75
N SER A 124 -13.94 17.52 7.37
CA SER A 124 -13.38 17.30 8.71
C SER A 124 -11.86 17.39 8.77
N ALA A 125 -11.17 17.32 7.63
CA ALA A 125 -9.73 17.57 7.55
C ALA A 125 -9.35 18.99 8.00
N SER A 126 -10.23 19.97 7.77
CA SER A 126 -10.04 21.34 8.25
C SER A 126 -10.24 21.43 9.76
N ASP A 127 -11.18 20.68 10.32
CA ASP A 127 -11.49 20.65 11.75
C ASP A 127 -10.33 20.07 12.58
N VAL A 128 -9.56 19.14 12.01
CA VAL A 128 -8.35 18.58 12.63
C VAL A 128 -7.06 19.34 12.28
N ASN A 129 -7.18 20.50 11.63
CA ASN A 129 -6.09 21.37 11.18
C ASN A 129 -5.05 20.59 10.35
N LEU A 130 -5.49 19.74 9.42
CA LEU A 130 -4.57 19.06 8.49
C LEU A 130 -4.11 20.04 7.41
N LEU A 131 -2.80 20.07 7.19
CA LEU A 131 -2.21 20.93 6.15
C LEU A 131 -2.22 20.19 4.81
N LYS A 132 -2.70 20.88 3.75
CA LYS A 132 -2.49 20.44 2.38
C LYS A 132 -1.01 20.57 2.03
N LEU A 133 -0.52 19.62 1.22
CA LEU A 133 0.88 19.55 0.77
C LEU A 133 1.41 20.86 0.14
N ASP A 134 0.54 21.71 -0.42
CA ASP A 134 0.89 23.02 -1.00
C ASP A 134 1.37 24.06 0.03
N ALA A 135 1.19 23.83 1.34
CA ALA A 135 1.63 24.74 2.40
C ALA A 135 3.09 24.52 2.86
N TYR A 136 3.84 23.62 2.22
CA TYR A 136 5.25 23.34 2.52
C TYR A 136 6.16 23.88 1.42
N LYS A 137 6.12 25.19 1.17
CA LYS A 137 7.21 25.92 0.51
C LYS A 137 7.84 26.85 1.54
N GLU A 138 9.10 26.55 1.87
CA GLU A 138 9.97 27.22 2.85
C GLU A 138 9.50 27.02 4.30
N ASP A 139 10.23 26.43 5.24
CA ASP A 139 11.66 26.51 5.47
C ASP A 139 12.11 25.36 6.41
N THR A 140 13.41 25.04 6.36
CA THR A 140 14.19 24.26 7.35
C THR A 140 13.92 22.76 7.59
N THR A 141 14.83 21.96 7.02
CA THR A 141 15.53 20.83 7.68
C THR A 141 14.69 19.92 8.60
N ALA A 142 13.88 19.07 8.01
CA ALA A 142 13.54 17.78 8.63
C ALA A 142 13.87 16.70 7.62
N VAL A 143 14.94 15.96 7.90
CA VAL A 143 15.34 14.76 7.16
C VAL A 143 14.10 13.90 6.96
N ALA A 144 13.59 13.88 5.72
CA ALA A 144 12.57 12.93 5.32
C ALA A 144 13.10 11.56 5.76
N ALA A 145 12.43 10.92 6.71
CA ALA A 145 12.77 9.58 7.15
C ALA A 145 12.44 8.63 6.00
N VAL A 146 13.32 8.61 4.99
CA VAL A 146 13.34 7.57 3.97
C VAL A 146 13.39 6.27 4.75
N ARG A 147 12.41 5.40 4.51
CA ARG A 147 12.27 4.12 5.19
C ARG A 147 13.36 3.16 4.71
N LYS A 148 14.62 3.48 5.01
CA LYS A 148 15.80 2.70 4.69
C LYS A 148 16.03 1.72 5.82
N THR A 149 16.23 0.46 5.47
CA THR A 149 16.77 -0.52 6.40
C THR A 149 18.29 -0.44 6.35
N ASN A 150 18.92 -0.20 7.50
CA ASN A 150 20.39 -0.24 7.65
C ASN A 150 20.78 -1.61 8.23
N PRO A 151 21.88 -2.25 7.78
CA PRO A 151 22.39 -3.49 8.37
C PRO A 151 22.76 -3.39 9.86
N VAL A 152 22.95 -2.20 10.42
CA VAL A 152 23.22 -2.01 11.85
C VAL A 152 22.08 -2.60 12.70
N LEU A 153 22.48 -3.48 13.62
CA LEU A 153 21.62 -4.14 14.59
C LEU A 153 21.96 -3.59 15.98
N GLU A 154 21.01 -2.89 16.60
CA GLU A 154 21.10 -2.51 18.01
C GLU A 154 20.86 -3.78 18.85
N ARG A 155 21.91 -4.29 19.49
CA ARG A 155 21.90 -5.59 20.17
C ARG A 155 21.03 -5.63 21.43
N SER A 156 20.56 -4.48 21.94
CA SER A 156 19.93 -4.37 23.26
C SER A 156 18.43 -4.71 23.33
N GLY A 157 17.74 -4.96 22.20
CA GLY A 157 16.28 -5.11 22.19
C GLY A 157 15.69 -6.36 21.54
N VAL A 158 16.50 -7.31 21.06
CA VAL A 158 16.00 -8.51 20.36
C VAL A 158 15.93 -9.71 21.30
N ILE A 159 14.81 -9.84 21.99
CA ILE A 159 14.51 -10.98 22.87
C ILE A 159 13.52 -11.90 22.15
N GLY A 160 13.91 -13.15 21.92
CA GLY A 160 13.02 -14.18 21.39
C GLY A 160 13.76 -15.44 20.97
N GLU A 161 13.57 -16.53 21.72
CA GLU A 161 14.20 -17.85 21.48
C GLU A 161 14.02 -18.34 20.05
N LYS A 162 12.82 -18.14 19.48
CA LYS A 162 12.50 -18.52 18.11
C LYS A 162 13.33 -17.78 17.05
N ILE A 163 13.61 -16.48 17.25
CA ILE A 163 14.44 -15.71 16.31
C ILE A 163 15.88 -16.22 16.32
N GLU A 164 16.38 -16.67 17.48
CA GLU A 164 17.73 -17.22 17.61
C GLU A 164 17.86 -18.60 16.98
N GLU A 165 16.85 -19.45 17.16
CA GLU A 165 16.76 -20.75 16.51
C GLU A 165 16.72 -20.60 14.98
N ASP A 166 15.81 -19.76 14.47
CA ASP A 166 15.69 -19.47 13.03
C ASP A 166 16.99 -18.87 12.46
N THR A 167 17.68 -18.03 13.23
CA THR A 167 18.99 -17.47 12.83
C THR A 167 20.01 -18.60 12.66
N ARG A 168 20.12 -19.49 13.65
CA ARG A 168 21.09 -20.60 13.63
C ARG A 168 20.84 -21.53 12.44
N MET A 169 19.58 -21.90 12.23
CA MET A 169 19.16 -22.75 11.11
C MET A 169 19.50 -22.13 9.75
N LEU A 170 19.24 -20.82 9.58
CA LEU A 170 19.55 -20.12 8.32
C LEU A 170 21.05 -20.00 8.08
N VAL A 171 21.83 -19.71 9.12
CA VAL A 171 23.29 -19.62 9.02
C VAL A 171 23.90 -20.96 8.62
N GLU A 172 23.46 -22.06 9.22
CA GLU A 172 23.93 -23.40 8.88
C GLU A 172 23.65 -23.72 7.40
N ARG A 173 22.43 -23.44 6.92
CA ARG A 173 22.08 -23.65 5.51
C ARG A 173 22.90 -22.80 4.54
N LEU A 174 23.17 -21.53 4.88
CA LEU A 174 23.94 -20.61 4.03
C LEU A 174 25.45 -20.87 4.05
N THR A 175 25.95 -21.54 5.10
CA THR A 175 27.37 -21.89 5.23
C THR A 175 27.68 -23.31 4.78
N ASN A 176 26.66 -24.12 4.48
CA ASN A 176 26.84 -25.51 4.05
C ASN A 176 27.66 -25.58 2.74
N PRO A 177 28.82 -26.27 2.75
CA PRO A 177 29.70 -26.39 1.59
C PRO A 177 29.12 -27.19 0.42
N ALA A 178 28.02 -27.93 0.63
CA ALA A 178 27.33 -28.70 -0.41
C ALA A 178 26.26 -27.89 -1.18
N ALA A 179 26.08 -26.61 -0.88
CA ALA A 179 25.09 -25.76 -1.55
C ALA A 179 25.51 -25.41 -2.99
N THR A 180 24.54 -25.32 -3.89
CA THR A 180 24.70 -24.95 -5.30
C THR A 180 25.36 -23.58 -5.48
N THR A 181 25.86 -23.30 -6.69
CA THR A 181 26.56 -22.05 -7.06
C THR A 181 25.78 -20.77 -6.70
N ILE A 182 24.44 -20.83 -6.66
CA ILE A 182 23.55 -19.76 -6.19
C ILE A 182 22.51 -20.36 -5.25
N THR A 183 22.30 -19.74 -4.08
CA THR A 183 21.27 -20.13 -3.10
C THR A 183 20.40 -18.91 -2.79
N VAL A 184 19.08 -19.07 -2.88
CA VAL A 184 18.09 -18.02 -2.59
C VAL A 184 17.26 -18.42 -1.39
N VAL A 185 17.11 -17.51 -0.43
CA VAL A 185 16.29 -17.69 0.78
C VAL A 185 15.24 -16.58 0.84
N ALA A 186 13.98 -16.96 0.96
CA ALA A 186 12.86 -16.02 1.14
C ALA A 186 12.32 -16.11 2.58
N VAL A 187 12.20 -14.96 3.25
CA VAL A 187 11.59 -14.84 4.58
C VAL A 187 10.24 -14.12 4.42
N VAL A 188 9.14 -14.85 4.64
CA VAL A 188 7.77 -14.35 4.43
C VAL A 188 7.01 -14.31 5.76
N GLY A 189 6.08 -13.36 5.90
CA GLY A 189 5.29 -13.19 7.12
C GLY A 189 4.62 -11.83 7.20
N THR A 190 3.74 -11.66 8.18
CA THR A 190 2.98 -10.42 8.40
C THR A 190 3.87 -9.21 8.73
N GLY A 191 3.34 -8.00 8.53
CA GLY A 191 4.06 -6.76 8.89
C GLY A 191 4.39 -6.73 10.40
N GLY A 192 5.59 -6.29 10.76
CA GLY A 192 6.00 -6.17 12.16
C GLY A 192 6.48 -7.46 12.86
N ILE A 193 6.36 -8.62 12.23
CA ILE A 193 6.73 -9.92 12.84
C ILE A 193 8.24 -10.14 13.06
N GLY A 194 9.10 -9.20 12.64
CA GLY A 194 10.55 -9.30 12.84
C GLY A 194 11.35 -9.89 11.68
N LYS A 195 10.80 -9.99 10.47
CA LYS A 195 11.53 -10.50 9.27
C LYS A 195 12.85 -9.78 9.03
N THR A 196 12.83 -8.45 9.04
CA THR A 196 14.04 -7.62 8.86
C THR A 196 15.01 -7.83 10.02
N THR A 197 14.51 -8.03 11.24
CA THR A 197 15.33 -8.32 12.42
C THR A 197 16.07 -9.65 12.27
N LEU A 198 15.38 -10.69 11.78
CA LEU A 198 15.99 -11.99 11.48
C LEU A 198 17.07 -11.87 10.39
N ALA A 199 16.75 -11.19 9.27
CA ALA A 199 17.72 -10.97 8.19
C ALA A 199 18.97 -10.20 8.66
N LYS A 200 18.80 -9.19 9.52
CA LYS A 200 19.93 -8.46 10.13
C LYS A 200 20.76 -9.35 11.06
N LYS A 201 20.13 -10.23 11.85
CA LYS A 201 20.83 -11.19 12.72
C LYS A 201 21.69 -12.16 11.90
N VAL A 202 21.12 -12.73 10.84
CA VAL A 202 21.86 -13.62 9.92
C VAL A 202 23.00 -12.87 9.21
N PHE A 203 22.73 -11.68 8.67
CA PHE A 203 23.73 -10.88 7.94
C PHE A 203 24.96 -10.53 8.80
N ASN A 204 24.74 -10.26 10.09
CA ASN A 204 25.79 -9.89 11.04
C ASN A 204 26.40 -11.09 11.78
N HIS A 205 25.92 -12.33 11.56
CA HIS A 205 26.41 -13.52 12.24
C HIS A 205 27.88 -13.82 11.88
N GLU A 206 28.70 -14.23 12.85
CA GLU A 206 30.14 -14.44 12.68
C GLU A 206 30.47 -15.49 11.61
N ALA A 207 29.76 -16.62 11.62
CA ALA A 207 29.92 -17.65 10.57
C ALA A 207 29.64 -17.14 9.14
N ILE A 208 28.71 -16.19 8.99
CA ILE A 208 28.43 -15.54 7.70
C ILE A 208 29.54 -14.54 7.33
N GLN A 209 30.09 -13.83 8.32
CA GLN A 209 31.25 -12.95 8.12
C GLN A 209 32.48 -13.72 7.64
N GLY A 210 32.74 -14.91 8.19
CA GLY A 210 33.87 -15.75 7.79
C GLY A 210 33.71 -16.43 6.43
N ARG A 211 32.48 -16.71 6.00
CA ARG A 211 32.20 -17.45 4.75
C ARG A 211 32.14 -16.56 3.50
N PHE A 212 31.63 -15.33 3.62
CA PHE A 212 31.37 -14.45 2.48
C PHE A 212 32.29 -13.22 2.51
N ALA A 213 33.21 -13.15 1.54
CA ALA A 213 34.16 -12.03 1.42
C ALA A 213 33.49 -10.67 1.15
N LYS A 214 32.34 -10.67 0.46
CA LYS A 214 31.53 -9.48 0.19
C LYS A 214 30.09 -9.74 0.58
N LYS A 215 29.47 -8.75 1.21
CA LYS A 215 28.07 -8.79 1.64
C LYS A 215 27.44 -7.44 1.32
N ILE A 216 26.27 -7.47 0.71
CA ILE A 216 25.55 -6.26 0.31
C ILE A 216 24.18 -6.29 0.98
N TRP A 217 23.81 -5.18 1.62
CA TRP A 217 22.48 -4.99 2.17
C TRP A 217 21.76 -3.91 1.35
N LEU A 218 20.71 -4.30 0.64
CA LEU A 218 19.90 -3.38 -0.14
C LEU A 218 18.51 -3.27 0.44
N SER A 219 18.07 -2.03 0.65
CA SER A 219 16.70 -1.72 1.05
C SER A 219 15.95 -1.23 -0.18
N VAL A 220 15.11 -2.08 -0.77
CA VAL A 220 14.24 -1.70 -1.88
C VAL A 220 12.91 -1.24 -1.30
N THR A 221 12.58 0.03 -1.49
CA THR A 221 11.28 0.63 -1.12
C THR A 221 10.34 0.62 -2.32
N GLN A 222 9.03 0.78 -2.09
CA GLN A 222 7.99 0.71 -3.13
C GLN A 222 8.15 1.77 -4.23
N GLU A 223 8.85 2.86 -3.97
CA GLU A 223 9.33 3.81 -4.98
C GLU A 223 10.74 3.38 -5.43
N VAL A 224 10.84 2.72 -6.58
CA VAL A 224 12.13 2.32 -7.17
C VAL A 224 12.37 3.13 -8.43
N ASN A 225 13.46 3.89 -8.44
CA ASN A 225 14.15 4.25 -9.67
C ASN A 225 15.23 3.19 -9.88
N GLU A 226 15.08 2.34 -10.91
CA GLU A 226 15.97 1.19 -11.18
C GLU A 226 17.45 1.59 -11.24
N THR A 227 17.72 2.83 -11.66
CA THR A 227 19.07 3.40 -11.74
C THR A 227 19.70 3.62 -10.36
N ALA A 228 18.92 4.04 -9.36
CA ALA A 228 19.41 4.31 -8.00
C ALA A 228 19.78 3.02 -7.24
N ALA A 229 19.04 1.92 -7.48
CA ALA A 229 19.36 0.60 -6.91
C ALA A 229 20.67 0.04 -7.48
N ALA A 230 20.90 0.22 -8.79
CA ALA A 230 22.14 -0.17 -9.45
C ALA A 230 23.35 0.63 -8.96
N THR A 231 23.21 1.96 -8.76
CA THR A 231 24.33 2.78 -8.25
C THR A 231 24.78 2.36 -6.84
N SER A 232 23.85 1.97 -5.97
CA SER A 232 24.17 1.47 -4.61
C SER A 232 24.84 0.09 -4.57
N LEU A 233 24.90 -0.64 -5.70
CA LEU A 233 25.61 -1.93 -5.81
C LEU A 233 27.11 -1.77 -6.14
N PHE A 234 27.53 -0.60 -6.64
CA PHE A 234 28.88 -0.37 -7.18
C PHE A 234 29.70 0.71 -6.45
N SER A 235 29.22 1.26 -5.34
CA SER A 235 30.02 2.11 -4.42
C SER A 235 30.60 1.30 -3.27
#